data_AF-A0A1Y5FFZ8-F1
#
_entry.id   AF-A0A1Y5FFZ8-F1
#
_cell.length_a   1.000
_cell.length_b   1.000
_cell.length_c   1.000
_cell.angle_alpha   90.00
_cell.angle_beta   90.00
_cell.angle_gamma   90.00
#
_symmetry.space_group_name_H-M   'P 1'
#
loop_
_entity.id
_entity.type
_entity.pdbx_description
1 polymer ?
#
loop_
_entity_poly.entity_id
_entity_poly.type
_entity_poly.pdbx_seq_one_letter_code
_entity_poly.pdbx_strand_id
1 'polypeptide(L)'
;MDKTLYQDFVHGIQTLEDIQALGDIHLTPLIDRATFHIGEIHRKAELSLSNLDEYAKVKTFLETTVDQLLTNYTLKDFGSHQVLFQKKFDSMSLKDWDKLLSVLPISLHIVSIFKFIGTQNIQLSSEGITFRGLIKTDQNITKYRELVYKATRKLLSHQSILTYKIDVLDDERMCWLELKIDTSHDENLSYCLDYRKKLGTWLGFSNIFEKYIIPHEQVKDLPRHLVIEINNELEVKTFYRVPDSYTKRFKDKEILHFSFLFRPISIIIPRKGCIINKATLRKIRDTGSGLEQQEVENRLKYLFRYIDFFSLINQS
;
A
#
# COMPACT_ATOMS: atom_id res chain seq x y z
N MET A 1 -0.59 -10.07 15.14
CA MET A 1 -0.02 -11.42 14.94
C MET A 1 0.43 -11.91 16.31
N ASP A 2 -0.13 -13.00 16.81
CA ASP A 2 0.41 -13.60 18.02
C ASP A 2 1.79 -14.16 17.65
N LYS A 3 2.85 -13.55 18.20
CA LYS A 3 4.24 -13.90 17.83
C LYS A 3 4.55 -15.36 18.10
N THR A 4 3.82 -15.94 19.05
CA THR A 4 3.87 -17.34 19.47
C THR A 4 3.48 -18.30 18.35
N LEU A 5 2.34 -18.09 17.68
CA LEU A 5 1.84 -19.02 16.65
C LEU A 5 2.79 -19.15 15.45
N TYR A 6 3.35 -18.03 15.00
CA TYR A 6 4.33 -18.03 13.90
C TYR A 6 5.67 -18.65 14.34
N GLN A 7 6.11 -18.39 15.58
CA GLN A 7 7.29 -19.03 16.14
C GLN A 7 7.09 -20.54 16.24
N ASP A 8 5.94 -21.01 16.71
CA ASP A 8 5.61 -22.43 16.84
C ASP A 8 5.56 -23.15 15.49
N PHE A 9 5.04 -22.48 14.44
CA PHE A 9 5.10 -23.01 13.08
C PHE A 9 6.54 -23.14 12.56
N VAL A 10 7.34 -22.09 12.72
CA VAL A 10 8.76 -22.10 12.29
C VAL A 10 9.53 -23.18 13.04
N HIS A 11 9.35 -23.28 14.36
CA HIS A 11 9.95 -24.33 15.17
C HIS A 11 9.49 -25.74 14.75
N GLY A 12 8.21 -25.91 14.43
CA GLY A 12 7.65 -27.18 13.95
C GLY A 12 8.25 -27.63 12.62
N ILE A 13 8.42 -26.72 11.66
CA ILE A 13 9.05 -27.01 10.37
C ILE A 13 10.54 -27.32 10.55
N GLN A 14 11.27 -26.51 11.33
CA GLN A 14 12.68 -26.74 11.62
C GLN A 14 12.91 -28.10 12.29
N THR A 15 12.04 -28.49 13.23
CA THR A 15 12.13 -29.80 13.89
C THR A 15 11.95 -30.95 12.91
N LEU A 16 11.05 -30.81 11.92
CA LEU A 16 10.87 -31.82 10.87
C LEU A 16 12.07 -31.91 9.92
N GLU A 17 12.67 -30.76 9.58
CA GLU A 17 13.89 -30.69 8.78
C GLU A 17 15.09 -31.32 9.52
N ASP A 18 15.21 -31.08 10.83
CA ASP A 18 16.22 -31.71 11.68
C ASP A 18 16.03 -33.23 11.77
N ILE A 19 14.78 -33.71 11.92
CA ILE A 19 14.45 -35.15 11.90
C ILE A 19 14.78 -35.76 10.54
N GLN A 20 14.58 -35.03 9.44
CA GLN A 20 14.92 -35.49 8.10
C GLN A 20 16.43 -35.57 7.88
N ALA A 21 17.18 -34.64 8.46
CA ALA A 21 18.63 -34.61 8.38
C ALA A 21 19.30 -35.69 9.24
N LEU A 22 18.67 -36.08 10.35
CA LEU A 22 19.19 -37.08 11.30
C LEU A 22 18.65 -38.50 11.08
N GLY A 23 17.55 -38.63 10.32
CA GLY A 23 16.81 -39.88 10.13
C GLY A 23 17.18 -40.66 8.87
N ASP A 24 16.81 -41.94 8.83
CA ASP A 24 16.96 -42.78 7.65
C ASP A 24 16.04 -42.33 6.49
N ILE A 25 16.47 -42.59 5.25
CA ILE A 25 15.74 -42.26 4.00
C ILE A 25 14.30 -42.78 3.98
N HIS A 26 13.99 -43.83 4.74
CA HIS A 26 12.65 -44.39 4.88
C HIS A 26 11.65 -43.47 5.61
N LEU A 27 12.13 -42.45 6.33
CA LEU A 27 11.30 -41.47 7.04
C LEU A 27 10.86 -40.29 6.15
N THR A 28 11.50 -40.07 5.01
CA THR A 28 11.22 -38.93 4.11
C THR A 28 9.74 -38.82 3.72
N PRO A 29 9.03 -39.90 3.31
CA PRO A 29 7.62 -39.79 2.94
C PRO A 29 6.69 -39.41 4.11
N LEU A 30 7.06 -39.78 5.34
CA LEU A 30 6.31 -39.44 6.55
C LEU A 30 6.54 -37.97 6.93
N ILE A 31 7.77 -37.49 6.77
CA ILE A 31 8.16 -36.10 7.03
C ILE A 31 7.54 -35.15 5.99
N ASP A 32 7.54 -35.50 4.72
CA ASP A 32 6.87 -34.72 3.67
C ASP A 32 5.36 -34.58 3.94
N ARG A 33 4.73 -35.67 4.41
CA ARG A 33 3.31 -35.67 4.79
C ARG A 33 3.06 -34.82 6.04
N ALA A 34 3.92 -34.89 7.05
CA ALA A 34 3.82 -34.05 8.25
C ALA A 34 4.03 -32.56 7.92
N THR A 35 4.99 -32.25 7.05
CA THR A 35 5.27 -30.90 6.53
C THR A 35 4.06 -30.35 5.78
N PHE A 36 3.46 -31.15 4.90
CA PHE A 36 2.22 -30.78 4.20
C PHE A 36 1.09 -30.48 5.18
N HIS A 37 0.86 -31.33 6.18
CA HIS A 37 -0.21 -31.11 7.16
C HIS A 37 0.05 -29.91 8.07
N ILE A 38 1.29 -29.66 8.51
CA ILE A 38 1.66 -28.47 9.28
C ILE A 38 1.52 -27.20 8.44
N GLY A 39 1.92 -27.24 7.17
CA GLY A 39 1.69 -26.17 6.21
C GLY A 39 0.20 -25.89 5.99
N GLU A 40 -0.62 -26.92 5.87
CA GLU A 40 -2.08 -26.77 5.76
C GLU A 40 -2.72 -26.26 7.06
N ILE A 41 -2.24 -26.66 8.24
CA ILE A 41 -2.71 -26.16 9.53
C ILE A 41 -2.36 -24.67 9.67
N HIS A 42 -1.13 -24.27 9.33
CA HIS A 42 -0.74 -22.86 9.33
C HIS A 42 -1.56 -22.05 8.33
N ARG A 43 -1.72 -22.54 7.10
CA ARG A 43 -2.56 -21.90 6.08
C ARG A 43 -4.01 -21.77 6.54
N LYS A 44 -4.58 -22.80 7.17
CA LYS A 44 -5.93 -22.78 7.73
C LYS A 44 -6.06 -21.84 8.93
N ALA A 45 -5.03 -21.72 9.76
CA ALA A 45 -4.98 -20.77 10.87
C ALA A 45 -4.86 -19.31 10.38
N GLU A 46 -4.12 -19.08 9.29
CA GLU A 46 -4.11 -17.78 8.59
C GLU A 46 -5.48 -17.48 7.99
N LEU A 47 -6.14 -18.49 7.39
CA LEU A 47 -7.49 -18.36 6.83
C LEU A 47 -8.57 -18.16 7.91
N SER A 48 -8.48 -18.77 9.09
CA SER A 48 -9.44 -18.57 10.18
C SER A 48 -9.33 -17.18 10.82
N LEU A 49 -8.15 -16.55 10.80
CA LEU A 49 -7.99 -15.12 11.09
C LEU A 49 -8.49 -14.20 9.97
N SER A 50 -8.68 -14.74 8.76
CA SER A 50 -9.20 -14.03 7.58
C SER A 50 -10.74 -14.06 7.52
N ASN A 51 -11.38 -15.09 8.09
CA ASN A 51 -12.83 -15.27 8.08
C ASN A 51 -13.47 -14.68 9.35
N LEU A 52 -13.70 -13.36 9.33
CA LEU A 52 -14.49 -12.66 10.35
C LEU A 52 -15.93 -13.18 10.49
N ASP A 53 -16.44 -13.92 9.51
CA ASP A 53 -17.78 -14.50 9.54
C ASP A 53 -17.93 -15.59 10.62
N GLU A 54 -16.84 -16.23 11.06
CA GLU A 54 -16.85 -17.15 12.21
C GLU A 54 -17.00 -16.38 13.55
N TYR A 55 -16.75 -15.07 13.55
CA TYR A 55 -16.84 -14.17 14.69
C TYR A 55 -17.88 -13.07 14.46
N ALA A 56 -19.10 -13.47 14.09
CA ALA A 56 -20.21 -12.55 13.76
C ALA A 56 -20.40 -11.41 14.78
N LYS A 57 -20.28 -11.68 16.10
CA LYS A 57 -20.39 -10.64 17.15
C LYS A 57 -19.29 -9.58 17.07
N VAL A 58 -18.07 -9.99 16.75
CA VAL A 58 -16.93 -9.06 16.58
C VAL A 58 -17.15 -8.23 15.33
N LYS A 59 -17.55 -8.85 14.22
CA LYS A 59 -17.91 -8.15 12.98
C LYS A 59 -18.99 -7.09 13.22
N THR A 60 -20.09 -7.45 13.88
CA THR A 60 -21.16 -6.51 14.26
C THR A 60 -20.65 -5.36 15.13
N PHE A 61 -19.78 -5.64 16.12
CA PHE A 61 -19.20 -4.59 16.96
C PHE A 61 -18.33 -3.61 16.15
N LEU A 62 -17.50 -4.12 15.24
CA LEU A 62 -16.65 -3.30 14.37
C LEU A 62 -17.50 -2.44 13.41
N GLU A 63 -18.51 -3.02 12.77
CA GLU A 63 -19.46 -2.32 11.92
C GLU A 63 -20.21 -1.22 12.69
N THR A 64 -20.69 -1.53 13.90
CA THR A 64 -21.37 -0.55 14.77
C THR A 64 -20.43 0.60 15.16
N THR A 65 -19.16 0.30 15.43
CA THR A 65 -18.16 1.32 15.77
C THR A 65 -17.92 2.27 14.59
N VAL A 66 -17.78 1.74 13.38
CA VAL A 66 -17.67 2.55 12.16
C VAL A 66 -18.93 3.41 11.98
N ASP A 67 -20.11 2.83 12.18
CA ASP A 67 -21.38 3.54 12.04
C ASP A 67 -21.53 4.69 13.04
N GLN A 68 -21.09 4.50 14.27
CA GLN A 68 -21.04 5.57 15.27
C GLN A 68 -20.09 6.69 14.85
N LEU A 69 -18.90 6.38 14.32
CA LEU A 69 -17.95 7.38 13.84
C LEU A 69 -18.53 8.19 12.67
N LEU A 70 -19.16 7.53 11.70
CA LEU A 70 -19.80 8.17 10.55
C LEU A 70 -21.02 9.00 10.97
N THR A 71 -21.84 8.50 11.89
CA THR A 71 -23.00 9.22 12.44
C THR A 71 -22.53 10.48 13.18
N ASN A 72 -21.51 10.36 14.03
CA ASN A 72 -20.96 11.51 14.76
C ASN A 72 -20.35 12.56 13.83
N TYR A 73 -19.78 12.15 12.70
CA TYR A 73 -19.30 13.07 11.67
C TYR A 73 -20.47 13.79 10.98
N THR A 74 -21.47 13.07 10.52
CA THR A 74 -22.64 13.65 9.81
C THR A 74 -23.45 14.60 10.67
N LEU A 75 -23.66 14.29 11.96
CA LEU A 75 -24.34 15.19 12.90
C LEU A 75 -23.60 16.52 13.11
N LYS A 76 -22.29 16.56 12.83
CA LYS A 76 -21.47 17.77 12.94
C LYS A 76 -21.30 18.52 11.61
N ASP A 77 -21.63 17.89 10.49
CA ASP A 77 -21.47 18.51 9.18
C ASP A 77 -22.71 19.33 8.82
N PHE A 78 -22.57 20.65 8.84
CA PHE A 78 -23.66 21.59 8.53
C PHE A 78 -23.82 21.84 7.02
N GLY A 79 -22.93 21.31 6.17
CA GLY A 79 -22.93 21.59 4.73
C GLY A 79 -23.66 20.55 3.87
N SER A 80 -23.44 19.26 4.15
CA SER A 80 -24.04 18.17 3.39
C SER A 80 -25.50 17.99 3.80
N HIS A 81 -26.38 17.92 2.80
CA HIS A 81 -27.81 17.68 3.01
C HIS A 81 -28.13 16.19 3.03
N GLN A 82 -27.27 15.39 2.40
CA GLN A 82 -27.38 13.94 2.34
C GLN A 82 -26.01 13.30 2.30
N VAL A 83 -25.80 12.26 3.10
CA VAL A 83 -24.57 11.46 3.07
C VAL A 83 -24.94 10.02 2.72
N LEU A 84 -24.34 9.51 1.65
CA LEU A 84 -24.54 8.17 1.14
C LEU A 84 -23.34 7.30 1.54
N PHE A 85 -23.60 6.27 2.33
CA PHE A 85 -22.57 5.32 2.76
C PHE A 85 -22.61 4.06 1.91
N GLN A 86 -21.46 3.69 1.34
CA GLN A 86 -21.24 2.44 0.66
C GLN A 86 -20.20 1.62 1.42
N LYS A 87 -20.64 0.55 2.08
CA LYS A 87 -19.79 -0.31 2.91
C LYS A 87 -19.52 -1.61 2.17
N LYS A 88 -18.27 -1.90 1.84
CA LYS A 88 -17.83 -3.13 1.17
C LYS A 88 -16.96 -3.95 2.13
N PHE A 89 -17.59 -4.51 3.16
CA PHE A 89 -16.91 -5.21 4.25
C PHE A 89 -16.70 -6.71 4.01
N ASP A 90 -17.40 -7.30 3.04
CA ASP A 90 -17.44 -8.76 2.81
C ASP A 90 -16.07 -9.38 2.50
N SER A 91 -15.09 -8.58 2.08
CA SER A 91 -13.73 -9.02 1.76
C SER A 91 -12.65 -8.51 2.72
N MET A 92 -13.04 -7.88 3.84
CA MET A 92 -12.08 -7.30 4.79
C MET A 92 -11.55 -8.34 5.78
N SER A 93 -10.23 -8.47 5.85
CA SER A 93 -9.56 -9.20 6.93
C SER A 93 -9.56 -8.38 8.23
N LEU A 94 -9.26 -9.03 9.37
CA LEU A 94 -9.07 -8.33 10.65
C LEU A 94 -7.99 -7.24 10.58
N LYS A 95 -6.94 -7.46 9.78
CA LYS A 95 -5.87 -6.47 9.55
C LYS A 95 -6.41 -5.23 8.81
N ASP A 96 -7.33 -5.42 7.87
CA ASP A 96 -7.96 -4.32 7.14
C ASP A 96 -8.91 -3.53 8.04
N TRP A 97 -9.63 -4.21 8.94
CA TRP A 97 -10.47 -3.56 9.96
C TRP A 97 -9.67 -2.71 10.94
N ASP A 98 -8.56 -3.24 11.47
CA ASP A 98 -7.66 -2.49 12.37
C ASP A 98 -7.12 -1.23 11.69
N LYS A 99 -6.63 -1.39 10.45
CA LYS A 99 -6.20 -0.25 9.62
C LYS A 99 -7.34 0.75 9.41
N LEU A 100 -8.52 0.30 8.99
CA LEU A 100 -9.69 1.15 8.75
C LEU A 100 -10.03 1.98 9.99
N LEU A 101 -10.14 1.35 11.17
CA LEU A 101 -10.46 2.02 12.42
C LEU A 101 -9.37 3.01 12.86
N SER A 102 -8.10 2.73 12.56
CA SER A 102 -7.01 3.67 12.84
C SER A 102 -7.04 4.92 11.95
N VAL A 103 -7.39 4.78 10.67
CA VAL A 103 -7.33 5.89 9.70
C VAL A 103 -8.65 6.66 9.54
N LEU A 104 -9.79 6.03 9.81
CA LEU A 104 -11.11 6.63 9.60
C LEU A 104 -11.31 7.94 10.39
N PRO A 105 -10.98 8.04 11.70
CA PRO A 105 -11.13 9.29 12.45
C PRO A 105 -10.28 10.43 11.88
N ILE A 106 -9.04 10.12 11.46
CA ILE A 106 -8.13 11.09 10.83
C ILE A 106 -8.72 11.56 9.50
N SER A 107 -9.24 10.62 8.72
CA SER A 107 -9.84 10.89 7.41
C SER A 107 -11.08 11.78 7.53
N LEU A 108 -11.99 11.48 8.44
CA LEU A 108 -13.18 12.31 8.70
C LEU A 108 -12.82 13.73 9.15
N HIS A 109 -11.75 13.88 9.94
CA HIS A 109 -11.25 15.19 10.33
C HIS A 109 -10.78 16.01 9.11
N ILE A 110 -10.04 15.39 8.18
CA ILE A 110 -9.61 16.05 6.94
C ILE A 110 -10.81 16.44 6.09
N VAL A 111 -11.74 15.52 5.89
CA VAL A 111 -12.91 15.69 5.00
C VAL A 111 -13.84 16.80 5.51
N SER A 112 -13.95 16.98 6.83
CA SER A 112 -14.77 18.06 7.43
C SER A 112 -14.35 19.48 7.02
N ILE A 113 -13.14 19.65 6.49
CA ILE A 113 -12.61 20.93 6.03
C ILE A 113 -13.29 21.41 4.74
N PHE A 114 -13.67 20.48 3.86
CA PHE A 114 -14.04 20.78 2.47
C PHE A 114 -15.50 21.21 2.28
N LYS A 115 -16.31 21.22 3.35
CA LYS A 115 -17.72 21.67 3.37
C LYS A 115 -18.49 21.25 2.12
N PHE A 116 -18.76 19.95 2.01
CA PHE A 116 -19.51 19.40 0.88
C PHE A 116 -20.91 19.99 0.78
N ILE A 117 -21.40 20.18 -0.45
CA ILE A 117 -22.72 20.71 -0.76
C ILE A 117 -23.59 19.60 -1.30
N GLY A 118 -24.83 19.53 -0.80
CA GLY A 118 -25.80 18.55 -1.27
C GLY A 118 -25.41 17.14 -0.84
N THR A 119 -25.07 16.28 -1.80
CA THR A 119 -24.79 14.86 -1.56
C THR A 119 -23.29 14.58 -1.43
N GLN A 120 -22.92 13.91 -0.35
CA GLN A 120 -21.58 13.34 -0.15
C GLN A 120 -21.64 11.82 -0.22
N ASN A 121 -20.77 11.21 -1.02
CA ASN A 121 -20.61 9.77 -1.11
C ASN A 121 -19.37 9.33 -0.33
N ILE A 122 -19.55 8.38 0.58
CA ILE A 122 -18.48 7.80 1.39
C ILE A 122 -18.45 6.30 1.12
N GLN A 123 -17.35 5.83 0.53
CA GLN A 123 -17.11 4.41 0.28
C GLN A 123 -16.03 3.87 1.21
N LEU A 124 -16.31 2.77 1.90
CA LEU A 124 -15.38 2.03 2.76
C LEU A 124 -15.12 0.64 2.15
N SER A 125 -13.86 0.27 1.97
CA SER A 125 -13.44 -1.00 1.35
C SER A 125 -12.05 -1.42 1.85
N SER A 126 -11.64 -2.66 1.59
CA SER A 126 -10.31 -3.18 1.97
C SER A 126 -9.16 -2.37 1.38
N GLU A 127 -9.37 -1.73 0.23
CA GLU A 127 -8.40 -0.83 -0.39
C GLU A 127 -8.30 0.54 0.29
N GLY A 128 -9.28 0.88 1.13
CA GLY A 128 -9.31 2.12 1.90
C GLY A 128 -10.63 2.87 1.80
N ILE A 129 -10.55 4.19 1.95
CA ILE A 129 -11.70 5.09 2.10
C ILE A 129 -11.73 6.08 0.94
N THR A 130 -12.90 6.27 0.34
CA THR A 130 -13.12 7.30 -0.69
C THR A 130 -14.24 8.22 -0.27
N PHE A 131 -13.99 9.53 -0.31
CA PHE A 131 -14.98 10.58 -0.12
C PHE A 131 -15.15 11.32 -1.43
N ARG A 132 -16.37 11.44 -1.93
CA ARG A 132 -16.66 12.18 -3.16
C ARG A 132 -17.88 13.08 -2.98
N GLY A 133 -17.77 14.33 -3.37
CA GLY A 133 -18.88 15.26 -3.28
C GLY A 133 -18.59 16.59 -3.98
N LEU A 134 -19.62 17.40 -4.08
CA LEU A 134 -19.52 18.75 -4.64
C LEU A 134 -18.99 19.71 -3.58
N ILE A 135 -18.03 20.56 -3.94
CA ILE A 135 -17.51 21.61 -3.06
C ILE A 135 -17.52 22.95 -3.80
N LYS A 136 -17.50 24.06 -3.05
CA LYS A 136 -17.22 25.36 -3.65
C LYS A 136 -15.73 25.47 -3.91
N THR A 137 -15.36 26.02 -5.06
CA THR A 137 -13.98 26.35 -5.41
C THR A 137 -13.55 27.58 -4.59
N ASP A 138 -13.31 27.40 -3.29
CA ASP A 138 -12.91 28.47 -2.38
C ASP A 138 -11.38 28.59 -2.34
N GLN A 139 -10.86 29.82 -2.53
CA GLN A 139 -9.43 30.11 -2.44
C GLN A 139 -8.87 29.87 -1.02
N ASN A 140 -9.75 29.77 -0.01
CA ASN A 140 -9.40 29.52 1.38
C ASN A 140 -8.92 28.11 1.71
N ILE A 141 -8.96 27.15 0.79
CA ILE A 141 -8.51 25.76 1.07
C ILE A 141 -7.04 25.73 1.54
N THR A 142 -6.24 26.68 1.06
CA THR A 142 -4.83 26.85 1.41
C THR A 142 -4.60 27.14 2.90
N LYS A 143 -5.57 27.73 3.61
CA LYS A 143 -5.46 28.00 5.06
C LYS A 143 -5.44 26.73 5.91
N TYR A 144 -5.88 25.61 5.35
CA TYR A 144 -5.89 24.32 6.02
C TYR A 144 -4.68 23.46 5.67
N ARG A 145 -3.69 23.99 4.95
CA ARG A 145 -2.50 23.27 4.51
C ARG A 145 -1.76 22.60 5.68
N GLU A 146 -1.53 23.32 6.77
CA GLU A 146 -0.84 22.76 7.95
C GLU A 146 -1.61 21.61 8.59
N LEU A 147 -2.94 21.75 8.69
CA LEU A 147 -3.81 20.71 9.24
C LEU A 147 -3.77 19.46 8.36
N VAL A 148 -3.91 19.63 7.04
CA VAL A 148 -3.85 18.54 6.07
C VAL A 148 -2.47 17.86 6.11
N TYR A 149 -1.37 18.61 6.22
CA TYR A 149 -0.04 18.02 6.34
C TYR A 149 0.12 17.23 7.63
N LYS A 150 -0.33 17.76 8.76
CA LYS A 150 -0.30 17.04 10.04
C LYS A 150 -1.11 15.74 9.97
N ALA A 151 -2.27 15.79 9.34
CA ALA A 151 -3.12 14.61 9.18
C ALA A 151 -2.53 13.60 8.19
N THR A 152 -1.93 14.08 7.08
CA THR A 152 -1.22 13.25 6.10
C THR A 152 -0.04 12.52 6.76
N ARG A 153 0.75 13.20 7.60
CA ARG A 153 1.83 12.56 8.37
C ARG A 153 1.34 11.45 9.29
N LYS A 154 0.18 11.65 9.95
CA LYS A 154 -0.47 10.58 10.74
C LYS A 154 -0.92 9.41 9.86
N LEU A 155 -1.49 9.67 8.68
CA LEU A 155 -1.86 8.61 7.74
C LEU A 155 -0.63 7.82 7.26
N LEU A 156 0.48 8.50 6.97
CA LEU A 156 1.75 7.87 6.58
C LEU A 156 2.32 6.98 7.69
N SER A 157 2.18 7.34 8.97
CA SER A 157 2.56 6.45 10.08
C SER A 157 1.72 5.17 10.16
N HIS A 158 0.53 5.17 9.55
CA HIS A 158 -0.32 3.98 9.36
C HIS A 158 -0.16 3.39 7.94
N GLN A 159 0.96 3.66 7.25
CA GLN A 159 1.26 3.18 5.90
C GLN A 159 0.13 3.46 4.89
N SER A 160 -0.54 4.61 5.06
CA SER A 160 -1.71 5.00 4.25
C SER A 160 -1.44 6.31 3.51
N ILE A 161 -1.94 6.42 2.28
CA ILE A 161 -1.73 7.58 1.40
C ILE A 161 -3.03 8.34 1.21
N LEU A 162 -3.01 9.66 1.46
CA LEU A 162 -4.08 10.57 1.06
C LEU A 162 -3.79 11.16 -0.32
N THR A 163 -4.66 10.89 -1.29
CA THR A 163 -4.65 11.54 -2.61
C THR A 163 -5.96 12.28 -2.87
N TYR A 164 -5.94 13.19 -3.83
CA TYR A 164 -7.13 13.91 -4.27
C TYR A 164 -7.25 13.96 -5.79
N LYS A 165 -8.48 14.13 -6.25
CA LYS A 165 -8.81 14.42 -7.63
C LYS A 165 -9.90 15.49 -7.67
N ILE A 166 -9.76 16.44 -8.58
CA ILE A 166 -10.74 17.51 -8.81
C ILE A 166 -11.26 17.36 -10.24
N ASP A 167 -12.56 17.19 -10.39
CA ASP A 167 -13.22 17.31 -11.70
C ASP A 167 -13.90 18.69 -11.77
N VAL A 168 -13.43 19.52 -12.71
CA VAL A 168 -13.95 20.88 -12.95
C VAL A 168 -15.31 20.78 -13.62
N LEU A 169 -16.26 21.60 -13.17
CA LEU A 169 -17.60 21.72 -13.75
C LEU A 169 -17.71 22.95 -14.64
N ASP A 170 -18.78 23.03 -15.43
CA ASP A 170 -19.09 24.20 -16.26
C ASP A 170 -19.22 25.49 -15.43
N ASP A 171 -19.73 25.38 -14.19
CA ASP A 171 -19.66 26.47 -13.21
C ASP A 171 -18.33 26.40 -12.45
N GLU A 172 -17.39 27.28 -12.81
CA GLU A 172 -16.06 27.38 -12.19
C GLU A 172 -16.08 27.60 -10.67
N ARG A 173 -17.22 28.02 -10.10
CA ARG A 173 -17.39 28.23 -8.66
C ARG A 173 -17.61 26.93 -7.88
N MET A 174 -17.83 25.81 -8.57
CA MET A 174 -17.99 24.50 -7.96
C MET A 174 -17.12 23.46 -8.66
N CYS A 175 -16.72 22.44 -7.91
CA CYS A 175 -16.02 21.29 -8.47
C CYS A 175 -16.37 20.01 -7.71
N TRP A 176 -16.23 18.87 -8.38
CA TRP A 176 -16.24 17.58 -7.70
C TRP A 176 -14.89 17.35 -7.07
N LEU A 177 -14.87 17.16 -5.76
CA LEU A 177 -13.69 16.71 -5.03
C LEU A 177 -13.85 15.23 -4.71
N GLU A 178 -12.84 14.46 -5.08
CA GLU A 178 -12.62 13.10 -4.61
C GLU A 178 -11.38 13.08 -3.72
N LEU A 179 -11.51 12.61 -2.49
CA LEU A 179 -10.42 12.33 -1.56
C LEU A 179 -10.34 10.81 -1.37
N LYS A 180 -9.16 10.24 -1.62
CA LYS A 180 -8.91 8.82 -1.49
C LYS A 180 -7.81 8.58 -0.45
N ILE A 181 -8.14 7.81 0.59
CA ILE A 181 -7.19 7.29 1.57
C ILE A 181 -6.94 5.83 1.22
N ASP A 182 -5.78 5.56 0.64
CA ASP A 182 -5.35 4.22 0.22
C ASP A 182 -4.65 3.52 1.39
N THR A 183 -5.24 2.40 1.84
CA THR A 183 -4.75 1.56 2.95
C THR A 183 -4.20 0.22 2.45
N SER A 184 -4.11 0.03 1.13
CA SER A 184 -3.80 -1.24 0.48
C SER A 184 -2.33 -1.65 0.56
N HIS A 185 -1.51 -0.94 1.33
CA HIS A 185 -0.14 -1.33 1.59
C HIS A 185 -0.08 -2.70 2.26
N ASP A 186 0.64 -3.64 1.65
CA ASP A 186 0.92 -4.93 2.23
C ASP A 186 2.41 -5.06 2.50
N GLU A 187 2.75 -5.32 3.76
CA GLU A 187 4.12 -5.53 4.22
C GLU A 187 4.77 -6.76 3.59
N ASN A 188 3.98 -7.74 3.14
CA ASN A 188 4.45 -8.96 2.50
C ASN A 188 4.77 -8.78 1.01
N LEU A 189 4.22 -7.75 0.38
CA LEU A 189 4.42 -7.47 -1.04
C LEU A 189 5.38 -6.29 -1.22
N SER A 190 6.16 -6.33 -2.30
CA SER A 190 7.01 -5.22 -2.68
C SER A 190 6.97 -5.00 -4.18
N TYR A 191 6.81 -3.75 -4.58
CA TYR A 191 6.98 -3.34 -5.95
C TYR A 191 8.48 -3.24 -6.24
N CYS A 192 8.99 -4.14 -7.07
CA CYS A 192 10.41 -4.40 -7.24
C CYS A 192 10.91 -3.98 -8.61
N LEU A 193 12.05 -3.28 -8.64
CA LEU A 193 12.80 -2.93 -9.83
C LEU A 193 14.04 -3.82 -9.97
N ASP A 194 14.20 -4.42 -11.16
CA ASP A 194 15.33 -5.31 -11.44
C ASP A 194 16.58 -4.51 -11.82
N TYR A 195 17.53 -4.43 -10.88
CA TYR A 195 18.88 -3.89 -11.11
C TYR A 195 19.96 -4.96 -11.08
N ARG A 196 19.60 -6.24 -11.18
CA ARG A 196 20.54 -7.37 -11.05
C ARG A 196 21.72 -7.29 -12.02
N LYS A 197 21.46 -6.93 -13.27
CA LYS A 197 22.51 -6.83 -14.31
C LYS A 197 23.54 -5.72 -14.05
N LYS A 198 23.16 -4.62 -13.40
CA LYS A 198 24.02 -3.44 -13.22
C LYS A 198 24.62 -3.35 -11.82
N LEU A 199 23.83 -3.69 -10.80
CA LEU A 199 24.14 -3.47 -9.39
C LEU A 199 24.05 -4.76 -8.56
N GLY A 200 23.71 -5.89 -9.18
CA GLY A 200 23.54 -7.15 -8.46
C GLY A 200 22.43 -7.09 -7.40
N THR A 201 21.43 -6.20 -7.54
CA THR A 201 20.40 -6.00 -6.50
C THR A 201 19.01 -5.83 -7.09
N TRP A 202 18.00 -6.23 -6.33
CA TRP A 202 16.63 -5.76 -6.47
C TRP A 202 16.41 -4.53 -5.57
N LEU A 203 15.72 -3.52 -6.10
CA LEU A 203 15.24 -2.39 -5.32
C LEU A 203 13.73 -2.53 -5.13
N GLY A 204 13.29 -2.62 -3.87
CA GLY A 204 11.89 -2.77 -3.51
C GLY A 204 11.31 -1.47 -2.95
N PHE A 205 10.08 -1.17 -3.35
CA PHE A 205 9.24 -0.11 -2.82
C PHE A 205 7.94 -0.69 -2.26
N SER A 206 7.10 0.17 -1.69
CA SER A 206 5.74 -0.18 -1.28
C SER A 206 4.95 -0.73 -2.47
N ASN A 207 4.19 -1.81 -2.25
CA ASN A 207 3.35 -2.44 -3.27
C ASN A 207 2.33 -1.46 -3.91
N ILE A 208 1.91 -0.44 -3.18
CA ILE A 208 0.94 0.55 -3.67
C ILE A 208 1.43 1.33 -4.89
N PHE A 209 2.74 1.38 -5.13
CA PHE A 209 3.34 2.11 -6.25
C PHE A 209 2.72 1.73 -7.59
N GLU A 210 2.40 0.45 -7.79
CA GLU A 210 1.75 -0.03 -9.00
C GLU A 210 0.43 0.72 -9.31
N LYS A 211 -0.34 1.08 -8.29
CA LYS A 211 -1.62 1.81 -8.44
C LYS A 211 -1.46 3.26 -8.86
N TYR A 212 -0.27 3.83 -8.68
CA TYR A 212 0.03 5.24 -8.99
C TYR A 212 0.80 5.41 -10.30
N ILE A 213 1.03 4.32 -11.04
CA ILE A 213 1.59 4.39 -12.39
C ILE A 213 0.57 5.08 -13.30
N ILE A 214 0.99 6.15 -13.96
CA ILE A 214 0.14 6.86 -14.93
C ILE A 214 0.53 6.52 -16.36
N PRO A 215 -0.44 6.41 -17.28
CA PRO A 215 -0.15 6.23 -18.69
C PRO A 215 0.45 7.51 -19.28
N HIS A 216 1.23 7.33 -20.34
CA HIS A 216 1.95 8.41 -21.00
C HIS A 216 1.04 9.55 -21.47
N GLU A 217 -0.19 9.25 -21.91
CA GLU A 217 -1.11 10.29 -22.37
C GLU A 217 -1.42 11.32 -21.27
N GLN A 218 -1.56 10.87 -20.02
CA GLN A 218 -1.94 11.72 -18.88
C GLN A 218 -0.78 12.61 -18.39
N VAL A 219 0.47 12.26 -18.73
CA VAL A 219 1.67 12.98 -18.26
C VAL A 219 1.69 14.42 -18.76
N LYS A 220 1.16 14.66 -19.97
CA LYS A 220 1.13 15.98 -20.60
C LYS A 220 0.20 16.96 -19.89
N ASP A 221 -0.83 16.42 -19.25
CA ASP A 221 -1.88 17.19 -18.57
C ASP A 221 -1.54 17.46 -17.11
N LEU A 222 -0.44 16.91 -16.60
CA LEU A 222 -0.01 17.16 -15.24
C LEU A 222 0.40 18.64 -15.06
N PRO A 223 -0.06 19.29 -13.97
CA PRO A 223 0.34 20.65 -13.64
C PRO A 223 1.83 20.73 -13.29
N ARG A 224 2.35 21.94 -13.05
CA ARG A 224 3.70 22.09 -12.46
C ARG A 224 3.71 21.51 -11.05
N HIS A 225 4.68 20.65 -10.74
CA HIS A 225 4.80 19.96 -9.47
C HIS A 225 6.22 19.40 -9.30
N LEU A 226 6.53 18.88 -8.11
CA LEU A 226 7.84 18.28 -7.84
C LEU A 226 7.95 16.94 -8.58
N VAL A 227 8.95 16.81 -9.43
CA VAL A 227 9.28 15.58 -10.14
C VAL A 227 10.65 15.12 -9.69
N ILE A 228 10.74 13.88 -9.24
CA ILE A 228 11.98 13.23 -8.85
C ILE A 228 12.30 12.19 -9.91
N GLU A 229 13.38 12.37 -10.65
CA GLU A 229 13.89 11.34 -11.55
C GLU A 229 14.98 10.54 -10.87
N ILE A 230 14.87 9.22 -10.95
CA ILE A 230 15.94 8.28 -10.66
C ILE A 230 16.45 7.77 -12.01
N ASN A 231 17.70 8.06 -12.37
CA ASN A 231 18.26 7.60 -13.63
C ASN A 231 18.77 6.15 -13.55
N ASN A 232 19.30 5.62 -14.65
CA ASN A 232 19.83 4.26 -14.71
C ASN A 232 21.01 4.03 -13.75
N GLU A 233 21.71 5.09 -13.35
CA GLU A 233 22.84 5.12 -12.44
C GLU A 233 22.40 5.27 -10.97
N LEU A 234 21.09 5.34 -10.70
CA LEU A 234 20.48 5.65 -9.40
C LEU A 234 20.79 7.06 -8.86
N GLU A 235 21.22 7.97 -9.73
CA GLU A 235 21.33 9.37 -9.38
C GLU A 235 19.93 9.99 -9.35
N VAL A 236 19.72 10.86 -8.36
CA VAL A 236 18.45 11.55 -8.14
C VAL A 236 18.54 12.96 -8.73
N LYS A 237 17.62 13.29 -9.63
CA LYS A 237 17.45 14.63 -10.19
C LYS A 237 16.07 15.16 -9.85
N THR A 238 15.96 16.46 -9.59
CA THR A 238 14.69 17.11 -9.26
C THR A 238 14.29 18.11 -10.35
N PHE A 239 13.01 18.15 -10.68
CA PHE A 239 12.42 19.07 -11.63
C PHE A 239 11.11 19.64 -11.06
N TYR A 240 10.64 20.77 -11.62
CA TYR A 240 9.38 21.41 -11.24
C TYR A 240 8.24 21.19 -12.26
N ARG A 241 8.49 20.35 -13.26
CA ARG A 241 7.56 19.83 -14.26
C ARG A 241 8.18 18.58 -14.86
N VAL A 242 7.37 17.66 -15.38
CA VAL A 242 7.88 16.53 -16.16
C VAL A 242 8.59 17.07 -17.41
N PRO A 243 9.88 16.76 -17.62
CA PRO A 243 10.63 17.25 -18.79
C PRO A 243 10.00 16.88 -20.14
N ASP A 244 10.07 17.76 -21.13
CA ASP A 244 9.41 17.52 -22.43
C ASP A 244 9.95 16.29 -23.17
N SER A 245 11.20 15.89 -22.92
CA SER A 245 11.81 14.65 -23.44
C SER A 245 10.96 13.42 -23.09
N TYR A 246 10.30 13.46 -21.94
CA TYR A 246 9.46 12.41 -21.40
C TYR A 246 8.04 12.38 -21.99
N THR A 247 7.66 13.40 -22.75
CA THR A 247 6.36 13.46 -23.43
C THR A 247 6.41 13.00 -24.90
N LYS A 248 7.62 12.71 -25.42
CA LYS A 248 7.87 12.44 -26.85
C LYS A 248 8.52 11.09 -27.14
N ARG A 249 9.37 10.55 -26.25
CA ARG A 249 9.99 9.22 -26.41
C ARG A 249 10.12 8.52 -25.06
N PHE A 250 9.33 7.46 -24.87
CA PHE A 250 9.49 6.53 -23.75
C PHE A 250 9.59 5.10 -24.30
N LYS A 251 10.78 4.51 -24.20
CA LYS A 251 10.88 3.06 -23.99
C LYS A 251 11.52 2.88 -22.62
N ASP A 252 10.86 2.05 -21.81
CA ASP A 252 11.41 1.41 -20.61
C ASP A 252 11.37 2.16 -19.27
N LYS A 253 10.99 3.43 -19.21
CA LYS A 253 10.80 4.15 -17.92
C LYS A 253 9.32 4.10 -17.45
N GLU A 254 9.07 4.25 -16.15
CA GLU A 254 7.73 4.37 -15.57
C GLU A 254 7.60 5.69 -14.78
N ILE A 255 6.39 6.27 -14.80
CA ILE A 255 6.08 7.51 -14.09
C ILE A 255 5.00 7.18 -13.07
N LEU A 256 5.33 7.38 -11.80
CA LEU A 256 4.40 7.28 -10.69
C LEU A 256 3.96 8.67 -10.30
N HIS A 257 2.65 8.92 -10.21
CA HIS A 257 2.10 10.22 -9.82
C HIS A 257 1.28 10.11 -8.53
N PHE A 258 1.76 10.79 -7.50
CA PHE A 258 1.07 10.92 -6.22
C PHE A 258 0.42 12.30 -6.15
N SER A 259 -0.88 12.35 -6.39
CA SER A 259 -1.70 13.56 -6.27
C SER A 259 -1.95 13.93 -4.80
N PHE A 260 -0.89 14.24 -4.04
CA PHE A 260 -1.03 14.72 -2.66
C PHE A 260 -1.61 16.13 -2.65
N LEU A 261 -2.52 16.39 -1.70
CA LEU A 261 -3.09 17.73 -1.56
C LEU A 261 -2.00 18.75 -1.21
N PHE A 262 -1.97 19.86 -1.94
CA PHE A 262 -0.99 20.96 -1.88
C PHE A 262 0.43 20.67 -2.38
N ARG A 263 0.85 19.40 -2.50
CA ARG A 263 2.21 19.05 -2.92
C ARG A 263 2.23 17.78 -3.76
N PRO A 264 1.67 17.78 -4.97
CA PRO A 264 1.78 16.64 -5.87
C PRO A 264 3.25 16.29 -6.14
N ILE A 265 3.55 14.99 -6.21
CA ILE A 265 4.89 14.48 -6.46
C ILE A 265 4.81 13.42 -7.56
N SER A 266 5.67 13.53 -8.56
CA SER A 266 5.91 12.41 -9.47
C SER A 266 7.29 11.82 -9.26
N ILE A 267 7.39 10.51 -9.42
CA ILE A 267 8.66 9.79 -9.43
C ILE A 267 8.81 9.15 -10.81
N ILE A 268 9.91 9.46 -11.50
CA ILE A 268 10.28 8.83 -12.75
C ILE A 268 11.33 7.77 -12.42
N ILE A 269 11.01 6.51 -12.69
CA ILE A 269 11.91 5.39 -12.52
C ILE A 269 12.37 4.86 -13.87
N PRO A 270 13.60 4.35 -13.98
CA PRO A 270 14.21 4.09 -15.28
C PRO A 270 13.83 2.72 -15.85
N ARG A 271 13.02 1.94 -15.12
CA ARG A 271 12.65 0.55 -15.44
C ARG A 271 11.24 0.27 -14.96
N LYS A 272 10.58 -0.68 -15.63
CA LYS A 272 9.31 -1.25 -15.17
C LYS A 272 9.50 -2.09 -13.92
N GLY A 273 8.60 -1.94 -12.97
CA GLY A 273 8.57 -2.79 -11.77
C GLY A 273 7.55 -3.91 -11.85
N CYS A 274 7.63 -4.82 -10.89
CA CYS A 274 6.64 -5.88 -10.68
C CYS A 274 6.42 -6.14 -9.20
N ILE A 275 5.21 -6.58 -8.84
CA ILE A 275 4.90 -6.99 -7.46
C ILE A 275 5.50 -8.37 -7.20
N ILE A 276 6.32 -8.46 -6.16
CA ILE A 276 6.95 -9.70 -5.70
C ILE A 276 6.69 -9.86 -4.21
N ASN A 277 6.42 -11.10 -3.79
CA ASN A 277 6.35 -11.45 -2.39
C ASN A 277 7.76 -11.39 -1.75
N LYS A 278 7.89 -10.64 -0.65
CA LYS A 278 9.18 -10.47 0.06
C LYS A 278 9.74 -11.78 0.59
N ALA A 279 8.92 -12.79 0.89
CA ALA A 279 9.38 -14.12 1.29
C ALA A 279 10.16 -14.80 0.16
N THR A 280 9.71 -14.67 -1.08
CA THR A 280 10.41 -15.19 -2.28
C THR A 280 11.78 -14.53 -2.45
N LEU A 281 11.89 -13.22 -2.14
CA LEU A 281 13.15 -12.47 -2.23
C LEU A 281 14.15 -12.85 -1.12
N ARG A 282 13.68 -13.25 0.06
CA ARG A 282 14.54 -13.72 1.16
C ARG A 282 15.12 -15.12 0.89
N LYS A 283 14.34 -16.02 0.29
CA LYS A 283 14.79 -17.39 -0.06
C LYS A 283 15.90 -17.45 -1.13
N ILE A 284 16.09 -16.38 -1.91
CA ILE A 284 17.22 -16.26 -2.85
C ILE A 284 18.59 -16.18 -2.12
N ARG A 285 18.59 -15.96 -0.79
CA ARG A 285 19.83 -15.82 0.00
C ARG A 285 20.36 -17.10 0.64
N ASP A 286 19.59 -18.18 0.67
CA ASP A 286 19.97 -19.36 1.44
C ASP A 286 19.64 -20.67 0.70
N THR A 287 20.60 -21.11 -0.11
CA THR A 287 20.67 -22.51 -0.54
C THR A 287 21.97 -23.12 0.01
N GLY A 288 22.23 -22.92 1.31
CA GLY A 288 23.35 -23.50 2.02
C GLY A 288 23.18 -24.99 2.28
N SER A 289 23.16 -25.81 1.23
CA SER A 289 23.44 -27.24 1.36
C SER A 289 24.95 -27.41 1.44
N GLY A 290 25.48 -27.37 2.66
CA GLY A 290 26.86 -27.79 2.90
C GLY A 290 26.96 -29.28 2.69
N LEU A 291 27.62 -29.71 1.62
CA LEU A 291 28.46 -30.90 1.51
C LEU A 291 29.06 -30.93 0.08
N GLU A 292 30.37 -30.68 0.05
CA GLU A 292 31.36 -31.13 -0.93
C GLU A 292 31.21 -30.76 -2.43
N GLN A 293 32.15 -29.92 -2.88
CA GLN A 293 32.78 -29.92 -4.21
C GLN A 293 31.87 -30.20 -5.41
N GLN A 294 31.04 -29.22 -5.77
CA GLN A 294 30.68 -29.00 -7.17
C GLN A 294 30.97 -27.55 -7.53
N GLU A 295 31.67 -27.36 -8.64
CA GLU A 295 31.91 -26.08 -9.31
C GLU A 295 30.57 -25.42 -9.66
N VAL A 296 29.99 -24.68 -8.71
CA VAL A 296 28.82 -23.85 -8.96
C VAL A 296 29.33 -22.55 -9.58
N GLU A 297 29.34 -22.52 -10.91
CA GLU A 297 29.39 -21.29 -11.70
C GLU A 297 28.60 -20.16 -11.02
N ASN A 298 29.31 -19.10 -10.61
CA ASN A 298 28.81 -17.73 -10.49
C ASN A 298 27.33 -17.53 -10.12
N ARG A 299 26.87 -18.08 -8.99
CA ARG A 299 25.60 -17.62 -8.40
C ARG A 299 25.80 -16.24 -7.80
N LEU A 300 25.63 -15.21 -8.64
CA LEU A 300 25.54 -13.80 -8.26
C LEU A 300 24.58 -13.68 -7.06
N LYS A 301 25.13 -13.40 -5.87
CA LYS A 301 24.36 -13.12 -4.66
C LYS A 301 23.56 -11.84 -4.87
N TYR A 302 22.33 -11.96 -5.35
CA TYR A 302 21.50 -10.79 -5.56
C TYR A 302 21.01 -10.24 -4.22
N LEU A 303 21.39 -9.00 -3.91
CA LEU A 303 20.93 -8.30 -2.72
C LEU A 303 19.49 -7.78 -2.94
N PHE A 304 18.68 -7.73 -1.90
CA PHE A 304 17.42 -7.01 -1.91
C PHE A 304 17.54 -5.82 -0.96
N ARG A 305 17.17 -4.63 -1.44
CA ARG A 305 17.12 -3.40 -0.65
C ARG A 305 15.72 -2.82 -0.75
N TYR A 306 15.05 -2.68 0.39
CA TYR A 306 13.74 -2.06 0.49
C TYR A 306 13.88 -0.58 0.84
N ILE A 307 13.21 0.28 0.11
CA ILE A 307 13.12 1.72 0.35
C ILE A 307 11.76 2.00 0.98
N ASP A 308 11.76 2.41 2.25
CA ASP A 308 10.54 2.79 2.95
C ASP A 308 10.11 4.22 2.58
N PHE A 309 9.26 4.30 1.56
CA PHE A 309 8.66 5.54 1.09
C PHE A 309 7.90 6.32 2.18
N PHE A 310 7.22 5.61 3.09
CA PHE A 310 6.42 6.27 4.12
C PHE A 310 7.30 7.01 5.12
N SER A 311 8.39 6.36 5.56
CA SER A 311 9.39 7.00 6.42
C SER A 311 10.07 8.19 5.73
N LEU A 312 10.41 8.06 4.44
CA LEU A 312 11.06 9.13 3.68
C LEU A 312 10.20 10.40 3.59
N ILE A 313 8.90 10.27 3.33
CA ILE A 313 8.02 11.43 3.23
C ILE A 313 7.67 12.00 4.61
N ASN A 314 7.56 11.15 5.63
CA ASN A 314 7.19 11.62 6.98
C ASN A 314 8.29 12.48 7.64
N GLN A 315 9.57 12.29 7.27
CA GLN A 315 10.70 13.05 7.78
C GLN A 315 10.93 14.40 7.08
N SER A 316 10.34 14.60 5.89
CA SER A 316 10.44 15.84 5.10
C SER A 316 9.38 16.87 5.44
#